data_AF-A0A1J3ERX9-F1
#
_entry.id   AF-A0A1J3ERX9-F1
#
_cell.length_a   1.000
_cell.length_b   1.000
_cell.length_c   1.000
_cell.angle_alpha   90.00
_cell.angle_beta   90.00
_cell.angle_gamma   90.00
#
_symmetry.space_group_name_H-M   'P 1'
#
loop_
_entity.id
_entity.type
_entity.pdbx_description
1 polymer ?
#
loop_
_entity_poly.entity_id
_entity_poly.type
_entity_poly.pdbx_seq_one_letter_code
_entity_poly.pdbx_strand_id
1 'polypeptide(L)'
;RFVMLRNSLGFYTYAIFERLKGWPAVELDNIRVAFRLNKEKFNYMAIADDRQIYMPLPEDRFPPRGQTLGYPEAVCLIDPIEPRFKGEVDDKYEYSMESKDIKVHGWISAKESVGFWQITPSNEFRSAGPLKQFLSSHVGPTNLAIFHSTHYAGADLIMRFNEGEAWKKVFGPVFVYLNSYPQGIDP
;
A
#
# COMPACT_ATOMS: atom_id res chain seq x y z
N ARG A 1 -16.76 0.81 0.78
CA ARG A 1 -17.72 1.31 -0.24
C ARG A 1 -16.94 1.80 -1.45
N PHE A 2 -17.55 1.86 -2.63
CA PHE A 2 -16.94 2.46 -3.81
C PHE A 2 -17.94 3.33 -4.59
N VAL A 3 -17.43 4.30 -5.34
CA VAL A 3 -18.22 5.20 -6.20
C VAL A 3 -17.52 5.29 -7.55
N MET A 4 -18.26 4.99 -8.61
CA MET A 4 -17.80 5.16 -10.00
C MET A 4 -18.59 6.31 -10.63
N LEU A 5 -17.86 7.30 -11.15
CA LEU A 5 -18.46 8.40 -11.88
C LEU A 5 -18.50 8.06 -13.37
N ARG A 6 -19.54 8.52 -14.06
CA ARG A 6 -19.63 8.39 -15.52
C ARG A 6 -18.41 9.09 -16.16
N ASN A 7 -17.80 8.44 -17.14
CA ASN A 7 -16.62 8.94 -17.87
C ASN A 7 -15.37 9.18 -16.98
N SER A 8 -15.28 8.51 -15.84
CA SER A 8 -14.07 8.48 -15.01
C SER A 8 -13.24 7.24 -15.32
N LEU A 9 -11.92 7.39 -15.46
CA LEU A 9 -10.98 6.28 -15.67
C LEU A 9 -10.57 5.62 -14.34
N GLY A 10 -11.53 5.45 -13.44
CA GLY A 10 -11.24 5.06 -12.07
C GLY A 10 -12.42 5.18 -11.14
N PHE A 11 -12.21 4.84 -9.88
CA PHE A 11 -13.25 4.82 -8.85
C PHE A 11 -12.74 5.34 -7.51
N TYR A 12 -13.63 5.99 -6.77
CA TYR A 12 -13.36 6.36 -5.38
C TYR A 12 -13.66 5.17 -4.48
N THR A 13 -12.86 4.98 -3.44
CA THR A 13 -13.16 4.05 -2.35
C THR A 13 -12.95 4.71 -0.99
N TYR A 14 -13.81 4.34 -0.06
CA TYR A 14 -13.81 4.84 1.31
C TYR A 14 -14.47 3.80 2.22
N ALA A 15 -14.23 3.92 3.51
CA ALA A 15 -14.86 3.08 4.52
C ALA A 15 -15.53 3.92 5.59
N ILE A 16 -16.67 3.46 6.09
CA ILE A 16 -17.31 3.99 7.29
C ILE A 16 -17.24 2.86 8.30
N PHE A 17 -16.52 3.10 9.38
CA PHE A 17 -16.49 2.18 10.51
C PHE A 17 -17.44 2.74 11.57
N GLU A 18 -18.28 1.87 12.12
CA GLU A 18 -19.30 2.23 13.09
C GLU A 18 -19.40 1.13 14.14
N ARG A 19 -19.32 1.54 15.40
CA ARG A 19 -19.55 0.72 16.58
C ARG A 19 -20.73 1.32 17.32
N LEU A 20 -21.77 0.51 17.55
CA LEU A 20 -22.98 0.96 18.23
C LEU A 20 -22.83 0.85 19.75
N LYS A 21 -23.67 1.59 20.48
CA LYS A 21 -23.75 1.49 21.94
C LYS A 21 -24.09 0.05 22.35
N GLY A 22 -23.39 -0.46 23.37
CA GLY A 22 -23.57 -1.82 23.90
C GLY A 22 -22.72 -2.91 23.24
N TRP A 23 -21.86 -2.57 22.27
CA TRP A 23 -20.92 -3.54 21.70
C TRP A 23 -19.81 -3.94 22.70
N PRO A 24 -19.13 -5.09 22.51
CA PRO A 24 -17.98 -5.48 23.32
C PRO A 24 -16.77 -4.56 23.14
N ALA A 25 -15.83 -4.60 24.09
CA ALA A 25 -14.55 -3.93 23.95
C ALA A 25 -13.76 -4.48 22.75
N VAL A 26 -13.02 -3.62 22.04
CA VAL A 26 -12.23 -4.02 20.87
C VAL A 26 -11.02 -3.09 20.68
N GLU A 27 -9.97 -3.66 20.11
CA GLU A 27 -8.76 -2.94 19.71
C GLU A 27 -8.56 -3.05 18.20
N LEU A 28 -8.20 -1.93 17.57
CA LEU A 28 -7.93 -1.87 16.14
C LEU A 28 -6.54 -1.27 15.89
N ASP A 29 -5.63 -2.11 15.41
CA ASP A 29 -4.23 -1.71 15.18
C ASP A 29 -4.00 -1.11 13.80
N ASN A 30 -4.68 -1.65 12.79
CA ASN A 30 -4.43 -1.32 11.39
C ASN A 30 -5.72 -1.30 10.59
N ILE A 31 -5.93 -0.23 9.82
CA ILE A 31 -7.03 -0.09 8.87
C ILE A 31 -6.44 0.34 7.53
N ARG A 32 -6.75 -0.43 6.49
CA ARG A 32 -6.24 -0.20 5.14
C ARG A 32 -7.16 -0.78 4.08
N VAL A 33 -7.04 -0.26 2.87
CA VAL A 33 -7.44 -0.94 1.64
C VAL A 33 -6.17 -1.42 0.95
N ALA A 34 -6.19 -2.66 0.45
CA ALA A 34 -5.08 -3.26 -0.28
C ALA A 34 -5.58 -3.78 -1.63
N PHE A 35 -4.89 -3.41 -2.70
CA PHE A 35 -5.12 -3.92 -4.04
C PHE A 35 -3.96 -4.83 -4.41
N ARG A 36 -4.22 -6.14 -4.48
CA ARG A 36 -3.25 -7.11 -4.98
C ARG A 36 -3.43 -7.24 -6.49
N LEU A 37 -2.50 -6.68 -7.24
CA LEU A 37 -2.52 -6.69 -8.69
C LEU A 37 -1.98 -8.02 -9.23
N ASN A 38 -2.18 -8.25 -10.53
CA ASN A 38 -1.65 -9.45 -11.17
C ASN A 38 -0.12 -9.36 -11.30
N LYS A 39 0.59 -10.24 -10.59
CA LYS A 39 2.06 -10.32 -10.59
C LYS A 39 2.71 -10.63 -11.94
N GLU A 40 1.97 -11.24 -12.87
CA GLU A 40 2.44 -11.50 -14.23
C GLU A 40 2.37 -10.26 -15.12
N LYS A 41 1.61 -9.24 -14.69
CA LYS A 41 1.38 -8.01 -15.45
C LYS A 41 2.13 -6.82 -14.85
N PHE A 42 2.04 -6.61 -13.55
CA PHE A 42 2.59 -5.44 -12.87
C PHE A 42 3.91 -5.79 -12.21
N ASN A 43 4.99 -5.20 -12.71
CA ASN A 43 6.36 -5.45 -12.25
C ASN A 43 7.16 -4.18 -11.97
N TYR A 44 6.58 -3.00 -12.18
CA TYR A 44 7.22 -1.72 -11.90
C TYR A 44 6.39 -0.95 -10.88
N MET A 45 7.03 -0.50 -9.80
CA MET A 45 6.40 0.22 -8.71
C MET A 45 6.97 1.64 -8.65
N ALA A 46 6.09 2.61 -8.43
CA ALA A 46 6.46 4.02 -8.30
C ALA A 46 5.73 4.63 -7.10
N ILE A 47 6.49 5.12 -6.12
CA ILE A 47 5.94 5.71 -4.89
C ILE A 47 6.34 7.17 -4.71
N ALA A 48 7.42 7.60 -5.35
CA ALA A 48 7.84 8.98 -5.50
C ALA A 48 8.63 9.13 -6.80
N ASP A 49 8.89 10.36 -7.24
CA ASP A 49 9.64 10.64 -8.47
C ASP A 49 11.04 10.01 -8.46
N ASP A 50 11.67 9.95 -7.29
CA ASP A 50 13.00 9.39 -7.05
C ASP A 50 12.99 7.95 -6.51
N ARG A 51 11.80 7.36 -6.31
CA ARG A 51 11.63 6.03 -5.73
C ARG A 51 10.70 5.19 -6.58
N GLN A 52 11.31 4.68 -7.65
CA GLN A 52 10.69 3.84 -8.65
C GLN A 52 11.60 2.65 -8.94
N ILE A 53 11.04 1.45 -8.97
CA ILE A 53 11.82 0.23 -9.02
C ILE A 53 11.04 -0.87 -9.74
N TYR A 54 11.77 -1.64 -10.56
CA TYR A 54 11.27 -2.95 -10.97
C TYR A 54 11.31 -3.89 -9.78
N MET A 55 10.18 -4.47 -9.45
CA MET A 55 10.04 -5.24 -8.23
C MET A 55 10.36 -6.72 -8.47
N PRO A 56 11.04 -7.39 -7.53
CA PRO A 56 11.22 -8.83 -7.58
C PRO A 56 9.86 -9.54 -7.47
N LEU A 57 9.83 -10.80 -7.89
CA LEU A 57 8.63 -11.61 -7.71
C LEU A 57 8.50 -11.98 -6.23
N PRO A 58 7.27 -12.09 -5.69
CA PRO A 58 7.09 -12.50 -4.30
C PRO A 58 7.69 -13.88 -4.02
N GLU A 59 7.79 -14.75 -5.03
CA GLU A 59 8.47 -16.04 -4.93
C GLU A 59 9.98 -15.93 -4.70
N ASP A 60 10.62 -14.85 -5.16
CA ASP A 60 12.07 -14.63 -4.98
C ASP A 60 12.44 -14.41 -3.50
N ARG A 61 11.46 -14.07 -2.65
CA ARG A 61 11.67 -13.91 -1.22
C ARG A 61 11.73 -15.23 -0.43
N PHE A 62 11.39 -16.36 -1.03
CA PHE A 62 11.34 -17.64 -0.32
C PHE A 62 12.55 -18.51 -0.64
N PRO A 63 13.06 -19.32 0.31
CA PRO A 63 14.11 -20.28 0.03
C PRO A 63 13.72 -21.24 -1.12
N PRO A 64 14.65 -21.63 -2.00
CA PRO A 64 16.09 -21.31 -1.98
C PRO A 64 16.47 -19.96 -2.60
N ARG A 65 15.50 -19.21 -3.15
CA ARG A 65 15.75 -17.95 -3.89
C ARG A 65 16.03 -16.77 -2.98
N GLY A 66 15.39 -16.74 -1.83
CA GLY A 66 15.52 -15.69 -0.83
C GLY A 66 16.02 -16.21 0.50
N GLN A 67 16.76 -15.36 1.22
CA GLN A 67 17.19 -15.59 2.58
C GLN A 67 16.70 -14.46 3.48
N THR A 68 15.78 -14.77 4.39
CA THR A 68 15.38 -13.84 5.45
C THR A 68 16.60 -13.42 6.25
N LEU A 69 16.72 -12.11 6.51
CA LEU A 69 17.80 -11.53 7.28
C LEU A 69 17.40 -11.48 8.77
N GLY A 70 17.75 -10.41 9.49
CA GLY A 70 17.49 -10.29 10.93
C GLY A 70 16.01 -10.26 11.31
N TYR A 71 15.11 -9.97 10.38
CA TYR A 71 13.66 -9.87 10.59
C TYR A 71 12.90 -10.28 9.32
N PRO A 72 11.66 -10.77 9.44
CA PRO A 72 10.92 -11.35 8.31
C PRO A 72 10.61 -10.36 7.18
N GLU A 73 10.62 -9.06 7.47
CA GLU A 73 10.38 -8.00 6.49
C GLU A 73 11.55 -7.79 5.51
N ALA A 74 12.79 -8.09 5.90
CA ALA A 74 13.98 -7.94 5.05
C ALA A 74 14.50 -9.28 4.54
N VAL A 75 14.60 -9.42 3.22
CA VAL A 75 15.03 -10.64 2.56
C VAL A 75 16.10 -10.33 1.53
N CYS A 76 17.26 -10.99 1.63
CA CYS A 76 18.29 -10.96 0.61
C CYS A 76 17.92 -11.90 -0.55
N LEU A 77 18.00 -11.41 -1.78
CA LEU A 77 17.66 -12.15 -3.00
C LEU A 77 18.90 -12.91 -3.51
N ILE A 78 18.96 -14.21 -3.23
CA ILE A 78 20.11 -15.09 -3.53
C ILE A 78 20.10 -15.60 -4.97
N ASP A 79 18.95 -16.07 -5.42
CA ASP A 79 18.74 -16.61 -6.78
C ASP A 79 17.37 -16.16 -7.34
N PRO A 80 17.16 -14.84 -7.53
CA PRO A 80 15.91 -14.33 -8.06
C PRO A 80 15.71 -14.73 -9.52
N ILE A 81 14.45 -14.79 -9.95
CA ILE A 81 14.08 -15.11 -11.35
C ILE A 81 14.70 -14.11 -12.32
N GLU A 82 14.71 -12.83 -11.97
CA GLU A 82 15.44 -11.80 -12.73
C GLU A 82 16.84 -11.59 -12.13
N PRO A 83 17.92 -11.96 -12.85
CA PRO A 83 19.27 -11.96 -12.30
C PRO A 83 19.78 -10.61 -11.81
N ARG A 84 19.20 -9.50 -12.29
CA ARG A 84 19.58 -8.13 -11.88
C ARG A 84 19.35 -7.87 -10.39
N PHE A 85 18.37 -8.54 -9.77
CA PHE A 85 18.05 -8.35 -8.35
C PHE A 85 18.97 -9.16 -7.43
N LYS A 86 19.90 -9.95 -7.98
CA LYS A 86 20.73 -10.83 -7.19
C LYS A 86 21.64 -10.04 -6.24
N GLY A 87 21.57 -10.37 -4.96
CA GLY A 87 22.30 -9.71 -3.88
C GLY A 87 21.61 -8.46 -3.33
N GLU A 88 20.50 -8.01 -3.92
CA GLU A 88 19.68 -6.95 -3.36
C GLU A 88 18.90 -7.43 -2.13
N VAL A 89 18.52 -6.49 -1.28
CA VAL A 89 17.65 -6.73 -0.13
C VAL A 89 16.30 -6.10 -0.42
N ASP A 90 15.24 -6.91 -0.39
CA ASP A 90 13.87 -6.42 -0.44
C ASP A 90 13.33 -6.29 0.99
N ASP A 91 13.16 -5.04 1.44
CA ASP A 91 12.55 -4.72 2.73
C ASP A 91 11.21 -4.01 2.53
N LYS A 92 10.16 -4.59 3.12
CA LYS A 92 8.81 -4.02 3.17
C LYS A 92 8.80 -2.53 3.54
N TYR A 93 9.62 -2.11 4.49
CA TYR A 93 9.59 -0.75 5.02
C TYR A 93 10.25 0.29 4.11
N GLU A 94 11.05 -0.15 3.14
CA GLU A 94 11.58 0.71 2.05
C GLU A 94 10.48 1.28 1.16
N TYR A 95 9.23 0.83 1.30
CA TYR A 95 8.09 1.37 0.56
C TYR A 95 7.21 2.31 1.39
N SER A 96 7.76 2.83 2.49
CA SER A 96 7.08 3.80 3.36
C SER A 96 7.38 5.25 2.97
N MET A 97 6.41 6.12 3.20
CA MET A 97 6.56 7.57 3.06
C MET A 97 5.82 8.32 4.17
N GLU A 98 6.19 9.57 4.40
CA GLU A 98 5.48 10.45 5.34
C GLU A 98 4.07 10.79 4.82
N SER A 99 3.11 10.89 5.73
CA SER A 99 1.70 11.15 5.44
C SER A 99 1.47 12.37 4.54
N LYS A 100 2.21 13.46 4.76
CA LYS A 100 2.13 14.68 3.94
C LYS A 100 2.56 14.48 2.48
N ASP A 101 3.41 13.49 2.22
CA ASP A 101 4.04 13.28 0.91
C ASP A 101 3.35 12.15 0.11
N ILE A 102 2.56 11.30 0.75
CA ILE A 102 1.75 10.28 0.06
C ILE A 102 0.56 10.95 -0.63
N LYS A 103 0.78 11.34 -1.89
CA LYS A 103 -0.23 11.94 -2.78
C LYS A 103 -0.65 10.98 -3.89
N VAL A 104 0.31 10.48 -4.67
CA VAL A 104 0.09 9.55 -5.78
C VAL A 104 1.15 8.47 -5.74
N HIS A 105 0.74 7.20 -5.83
CA HIS A 105 1.65 6.07 -5.95
C HIS A 105 0.96 4.91 -6.63
N GLY A 106 1.73 4.01 -7.25
CA GLY A 106 1.14 3.06 -8.17
C GLY A 106 2.07 1.98 -8.66
N TRP A 107 1.54 1.26 -9.64
CA TRP A 107 2.20 0.18 -10.34
C TRP A 107 1.98 0.33 -11.83
N ILE A 108 2.98 -0.04 -12.60
CA ILE A 108 2.94 -0.01 -14.06
C ILE A 108 3.11 -1.43 -14.58
N SER A 109 2.30 -1.77 -15.58
CA SER A 109 2.47 -2.95 -16.41
C SER A 109 3.06 -2.50 -17.75
N ALA A 110 4.37 -2.65 -17.90
CA ALA A 110 5.07 -2.26 -19.13
C ALA A 110 4.53 -3.00 -20.37
N LYS A 111 4.32 -4.30 -20.23
CA LYS A 111 3.86 -5.18 -21.31
C LYS A 111 2.45 -4.85 -21.81
N GLU A 112 1.54 -4.54 -20.90
CA GLU A 112 0.15 -4.21 -21.23
C GLU A 112 -0.06 -2.71 -21.46
N SER A 113 0.99 -1.91 -21.20
CA SER A 113 0.99 -0.45 -21.24
C SER A 113 -0.17 0.17 -20.45
N VAL A 114 -0.33 -0.28 -19.21
CA VAL A 114 -1.34 0.23 -18.26
C VAL A 114 -0.73 0.60 -16.91
N GLY A 115 -1.30 1.63 -16.28
CA GLY A 115 -0.96 2.06 -14.93
C GLY A 115 -2.12 1.85 -13.96
N PHE A 116 -1.78 1.49 -12.72
CA PHE A 116 -2.68 1.44 -11.57
C PHE A 116 -2.18 2.43 -10.53
N TRP A 117 -2.96 3.46 -10.24
CA TRP A 117 -2.55 4.56 -9.36
C TRP A 117 -3.54 4.76 -8.24
N GLN A 118 -3.02 4.99 -7.05
CA GLN A 118 -3.79 5.43 -5.90
C GLN A 118 -3.51 6.90 -5.63
N ILE A 119 -4.57 7.70 -5.60
CA ILE A 119 -4.52 9.13 -5.34
C ILE A 119 -5.15 9.39 -3.98
N THR A 120 -4.38 10.05 -3.10
CA THR A 120 -4.80 10.48 -1.77
C THR A 120 -4.89 12.01 -1.74
N PRO A 121 -6.08 12.59 -1.97
CA PRO A 121 -6.22 14.04 -2.08
C PRO A 121 -6.25 14.76 -0.72
N SER A 122 -6.50 14.03 0.36
CA SER A 122 -6.58 14.57 1.73
C SER A 122 -5.99 13.60 2.75
N ASN A 123 -5.44 14.17 3.82
CA ASN A 123 -4.89 13.43 4.96
C ASN A 123 -5.81 13.44 6.19
N GLU A 124 -7.00 14.05 6.12
CA GLU A 124 -7.92 14.26 7.26
C GLU A 124 -8.33 12.96 7.98
N PHE A 125 -8.31 11.83 7.27
CA PHE A 125 -8.68 10.54 7.82
C PHE A 125 -7.50 9.79 8.47
N ARG A 126 -6.25 10.20 8.23
CA ARG A 126 -5.04 9.52 8.71
C ARG A 126 -4.75 9.84 10.18
N SER A 127 -4.10 8.89 10.86
CA SER A 127 -3.64 9.07 12.25
C SER A 127 -2.26 9.74 12.34
N ALA A 128 -1.99 10.34 13.51
CA ALA A 128 -0.67 10.76 13.97
C ALA A 128 0.07 11.86 13.17
N GLY A 129 -0.64 12.63 12.36
CA GLY A 129 -0.12 13.87 11.76
C GLY A 129 0.76 13.68 10.51
N PRO A 130 1.38 14.77 10.01
CA PRO A 130 2.02 14.80 8.69
C PRO A 130 3.30 13.97 8.59
N LEU A 131 4.09 13.88 9.66
CA LEU A 131 5.37 13.13 9.67
C LEU A 131 5.19 11.62 9.91
N LYS A 132 3.96 11.18 10.22
CA LYS A 132 3.68 9.76 10.41
C LYS A 132 3.93 9.01 9.10
N GLN A 133 4.79 7.99 9.15
CA GLN A 133 5.06 7.15 8.00
C GLN A 133 4.00 6.07 7.79
N PHE A 134 3.67 5.81 6.53
CA PHE A 134 2.78 4.75 6.10
C PHE A 134 3.34 4.00 4.89
N LEU A 135 3.07 2.70 4.82
CA LEU A 135 3.38 1.89 3.65
C LEU A 135 2.52 2.33 2.47
N SER A 136 3.13 2.48 1.31
CA SER A 136 2.44 2.77 0.04
C SER A 136 2.34 1.51 -0.82
N SER A 137 3.30 0.60 -0.70
CA SER A 137 3.35 -0.62 -1.49
C SER A 137 4.03 -1.80 -0.78
N HIS A 138 4.07 -2.94 -1.46
CA HIS A 138 4.69 -4.19 -1.01
C HIS A 138 4.98 -5.09 -2.22
N VAL A 139 6.01 -5.93 -2.13
CA VAL A 139 6.30 -7.00 -3.11
C VAL A 139 5.07 -7.90 -3.35
N GLY A 140 4.93 -8.45 -4.56
CA GLY A 140 3.73 -9.19 -4.97
C GLY A 140 2.60 -8.25 -5.39
N PRO A 141 2.86 -7.46 -6.45
CA PRO A 141 2.40 -6.09 -6.67
C PRO A 141 1.18 -5.68 -5.86
N THR A 142 1.43 -5.23 -4.63
CA THR A 142 0.37 -4.83 -3.70
C THR A 142 0.43 -3.32 -3.48
N ASN A 143 -0.62 -2.63 -3.91
CA ASN A 143 -0.82 -1.21 -3.66
C ASN A 143 -1.63 -1.01 -2.37
N LEU A 144 -1.20 -0.07 -1.52
CA LEU A 144 -1.75 0.12 -0.18
C LEU A 144 -2.30 1.54 0.03
N ALA A 145 -3.54 1.63 0.50
CA ALA A 145 -4.11 2.81 1.17
C ALA A 145 -4.17 2.55 2.66
N ILE A 146 -3.18 3.03 3.41
CA ILE A 146 -3.22 2.95 4.87
C ILE A 146 -4.01 4.14 5.42
N PHE A 147 -5.04 3.84 6.20
CA PHE A 147 -5.89 4.82 6.87
C PHE A 147 -5.49 4.98 8.33
N HIS A 148 -5.11 3.88 8.99
CA HIS A 148 -4.64 3.85 10.35
C HIS A 148 -3.62 2.73 10.50
N SER A 149 -2.55 2.95 11.27
CA SER A 149 -1.55 1.94 11.55
C SER A 149 -0.69 2.29 12.76
N THR A 150 -0.37 1.27 13.56
CA THR A 150 0.58 1.33 14.67
C THR A 150 2.05 1.34 14.24
N HIS A 151 2.38 1.03 12.97
CA HIS A 151 3.77 1.04 12.51
C HIS A 151 4.44 2.38 12.83
N TYR A 152 5.69 2.37 13.30
CA TYR A 152 6.49 3.57 13.65
C TYR A 152 6.01 4.39 14.86
N ALA A 153 4.91 4.01 15.52
CA ALA A 153 4.42 4.68 16.72
C ALA A 153 4.07 3.71 17.87
N GLY A 154 3.94 2.42 17.57
CA GLY A 154 3.70 1.39 18.56
C GLY A 154 2.27 1.40 19.12
N ALA A 155 2.15 0.90 20.34
CA ALA A 155 0.87 0.62 21.00
C ALA A 155 0.04 1.89 21.30
N ASP A 156 0.67 3.06 21.32
CA ASP A 156 0.02 4.35 21.60
C ASP A 156 -0.97 4.77 20.51
N LEU A 157 -0.82 4.23 19.29
CA LEU A 157 -1.80 4.45 18.23
C LEU A 157 -2.90 3.40 18.17
N ILE A 158 -2.88 2.35 18.99
CA ILE A 158 -3.96 1.36 18.99
C ILE A 158 -5.27 2.06 19.37
N MET A 159 -6.28 1.98 18.49
CA MET A 159 -7.62 2.46 18.82
C MET A 159 -8.27 1.46 19.76
N ARG A 160 -8.42 1.83 21.04
CA ARG A 160 -9.05 1.01 22.08
C ARG A 160 -10.44 1.55 22.38
N PHE A 161 -11.45 0.70 22.27
CA PHE A 161 -12.83 1.04 22.61
C PHE A 161 -13.28 0.18 23.78
N ASN A 162 -13.77 0.82 24.83
CA ASN A 162 -14.29 0.12 26.00
C ASN A 162 -15.67 -0.49 25.71
N GLU A 163 -16.10 -1.47 26.52
CA GLU A 163 -17.45 -2.03 26.43
C GLU A 163 -18.51 -0.92 26.43
N GLY A 164 -19.43 -0.97 25.47
CA GLY A 164 -20.49 0.02 25.34
C GLY A 164 -20.12 1.33 24.63
N GLU A 165 -18.84 1.64 24.37
CA GLU A 165 -18.35 2.89 23.75
C GLU A 165 -18.72 3.09 22.26
N ALA A 166 -19.76 3.86 21.96
CA ALA A 166 -20.13 4.13 20.57
C ALA A 166 -19.04 4.95 19.85
N TRP A 167 -18.75 4.60 18.59
CA TRP A 167 -17.77 5.29 17.77
C TRP A 167 -18.13 5.22 16.29
N LYS A 168 -17.83 6.27 15.54
CA LYS A 168 -18.02 6.30 14.09
C LYS A 168 -16.94 7.15 13.44
N LYS A 169 -16.34 6.64 12.38
CA LYS A 169 -15.36 7.39 11.57
C LYS A 169 -15.47 7.03 10.11
N VAL A 170 -15.25 8.03 9.26
CA VAL A 170 -15.08 7.88 7.82
C VAL A 170 -13.59 7.87 7.51
N PHE A 171 -13.16 6.93 6.67
CA PHE A 171 -11.81 6.85 6.14
C PHE A 171 -11.82 6.97 4.62
N GLY A 172 -10.93 7.79 4.07
CA GLY A 172 -10.94 8.18 2.67
C GLY A 172 -11.80 9.43 2.40
N PRO A 173 -12.21 9.67 1.14
CA PRO A 173 -11.98 8.80 -0.01
C PRO A 173 -10.54 8.84 -0.50
N VAL A 174 -10.09 7.72 -1.04
CA VAL A 174 -8.97 7.66 -1.99
C VAL A 174 -9.53 7.34 -3.37
N PHE A 175 -8.83 7.78 -4.42
CA PHE A 175 -9.22 7.51 -5.80
C PHE A 175 -8.26 6.53 -6.44
N VAL A 176 -8.79 5.46 -7.00
CA VAL A 176 -8.03 4.51 -7.82
C VAL A 176 -8.18 4.93 -9.27
N TYR A 177 -7.08 5.34 -9.88
CA TYR A 177 -7.00 5.77 -11.27
C TYR A 177 -6.30 4.71 -12.12
N LEU A 178 -6.86 4.44 -13.29
CA LEU A 178 -6.35 3.47 -14.25
C LEU A 178 -6.12 4.20 -15.57
N ASN A 179 -4.94 4.07 -16.15
CA ASN A 179 -4.66 4.62 -17.48
C ASN A 179 -4.02 3.58 -18.38
N SER A 180 -4.08 3.85 -19.67
CA SER A 180 -3.23 3.21 -20.67
C SER A 180 -2.26 4.22 -21.28
N TYR A 181 -1.21 3.74 -21.92
CA TYR A 181 -0.24 4.54 -22.66
C TYR A 181 0.23 3.79 -23.91
N PRO A 182 0.83 4.48 -24.91
CA PRO A 182 1.34 3.81 -26.11
C PRO A 182 2.39 2.73 -25.79
N GLN A 183 2.32 1.61 -26.51
CA GLN A 183 3.33 0.55 -26.42
C GLN A 183 4.71 1.04 -26.87
N GLY A 184 5.76 0.49 -26.25
CA GLY A 184 7.15 0.83 -26.57
C GLY A 184 7.69 2.09 -25.90
N ILE A 185 6.89 2.74 -25.05
CA ILE A 185 7.36 3.76 -24.12
C ILE A 185 7.85 3.06 -22.85
N ASP A 186 9.09 3.34 -22.46
CA ASP A 186 9.65 2.88 -21.19
C ASP A 186 8.85 3.53 -20.04
N PRO A 187 8.33 2.75 -19.07
CA PRO A 187 7.61 3.28 -17.91
C PRO A 187 8.37 4.35 -17.12
#